data_AF-A0A8I6Z2X3-F1
#
_entry.id   AF-A0A8I6Z2X3-F1
#
_cell.length_a   1.000
_cell.length_b   1.000
_cell.length_c   1.000
_cell.angle_alpha   90.00
_cell.angle_beta   90.00
_cell.angle_gamma   90.00
#
_symmetry.space_group_name_H-M   'P 1'
#
loop_
_entity.id
_entity.type
_entity.pdbx_description
1 polymer ?
#
loop_
_entity_poly.entity_id
_entity_poly.type
_entity_poly.pdbx_seq_one_letter_code
_entity_poly.pdbx_strand_id
1 'polypeptide(L)' 'MKDSFHDAMKSLEPLPTPQVTPPAEILATLEMIPDFARADILRSYGKLILRERLYQALLELPMDFRKEWLLMLN' A
#
# COMPACT_ATOMS: atom_id res chain seq x y z
N MET A 1 43.98 -4.29 10.74
CA MET A 1 42.91 -3.98 9.76
C MET A 1 41.89 -5.15 9.68
N LYS A 2 41.46 -5.68 10.83
CA LYS A 2 40.47 -6.78 10.93
C LYS A 2 39.22 -6.35 11.72
N ASP A 3 39.33 -5.28 12.50
CA ASP A 3 38.27 -4.80 13.38
C ASP A 3 37.19 -3.99 12.65
N SER A 4 37.50 -3.39 11.49
CA SER A 4 36.53 -2.54 10.78
C SER A 4 35.42 -3.33 10.06
N PHE A 5 35.66 -4.60 9.73
CA PHE A 5 34.62 -5.46 9.13
C PHE A 5 33.56 -5.85 10.17
N HIS A 6 34.00 -6.14 11.39
CA HIS A 6 33.10 -6.56 12.46
C HIS A 6 32.27 -5.38 12.98
N ASP A 7 32.84 -4.17 13.02
CA ASP A 7 32.12 -2.92 13.32
C ASP A 7 31.13 -2.54 12.22
N ALA A 8 31.48 -2.72 10.94
CA ALA A 8 30.55 -2.48 9.83
C ALA A 8 29.35 -3.44 9.87
N MET A 9 29.55 -4.68 10.36
CA MET A 9 28.45 -5.64 10.54
C MET A 9 27.55 -5.34 11.74
N LYS A 10 28.06 -4.71 12.81
CA LYS A 10 27.21 -4.23 13.91
C LYS A 10 26.28 -3.08 13.51
N SER A 11 26.65 -2.34 12.46
CA SER A 11 25.80 -1.30 11.86
C SER A 11 24.65 -1.86 10.99
N LEU A 12 24.55 -3.19 10.83
CA LEU A 12 23.50 -3.86 10.05
C LEU A 12 22.31 -4.29 10.93
N GLU A 13 21.97 -3.54 11.98
CA GLU A 13 20.62 -3.71 12.53
C GLU A 13 19.64 -3.55 11.37
N PRO A 14 18.74 -4.52 11.12
CA PRO A 14 17.80 -4.42 10.03
C PRO A 14 17.04 -3.13 10.22
N LEU A 15 17.23 -2.18 9.31
CA LEU A 15 16.36 -1.01 9.23
C LEU A 15 14.93 -1.55 9.27
N PRO A 16 14.06 -1.03 10.15
CA PRO A 16 12.69 -1.51 10.22
C PRO A 16 12.15 -1.51 8.81
N THR A 17 11.76 -2.70 8.34
CA THR A 17 11.22 -2.87 7.01
C THR A 17 10.13 -1.83 6.83
N PRO A 18 10.14 -1.03 5.74
CA PRO A 18 9.11 -0.03 5.53
C PRO A 18 7.76 -0.71 5.71
N GLN A 19 7.02 -0.31 6.75
CA GLN A 19 5.73 -0.92 7.02
C GLN A 19 4.83 -0.58 5.84
N VAL A 20 4.49 -1.58 5.03
CA VAL A 20 3.65 -1.37 3.88
C VAL A 20 2.22 -1.21 4.39
N THR A 21 1.67 0.00 4.26
CA THR A 21 0.32 0.33 4.72
C THR A 21 -0.69 -0.70 4.18
N PRO A 22 -1.54 -1.30 5.03
CA PRO A 22 -2.60 -2.21 4.59
C PRO A 22 -3.56 -1.56 3.59
N PRO A 23 -4.05 -2.30 2.57
CA PRO A 23 -5.04 -1.77 1.63
C PRO A 23 -6.27 -1.19 2.33
N ALA A 24 -6.79 -1.88 3.35
CA ALA A 24 -7.90 -1.36 4.15
C ALA A 24 -7.64 0.03 4.77
N GLU A 25 -6.43 0.28 5.28
CA GLU A 25 -6.05 1.59 5.84
C GLU A 25 -5.95 2.67 4.76
N ILE A 26 -5.45 2.29 3.57
CA ILE A 26 -5.41 3.20 2.41
C ILE A 26 -6.84 3.62 2.05
N LEU A 27 -7.77 2.68 1.92
CA LEU A 27 -9.17 2.98 1.58
C LEU A 27 -9.81 3.89 2.62
N ALA A 28 -9.69 3.55 3.91
CA ALA A 28 -10.27 4.33 5.00
C ALA A 28 -9.74 5.78 5.00
N THR A 29 -8.44 5.96 4.75
CA THR A 29 -7.84 7.30 4.67
C THR A 29 -8.41 8.11 3.50
N LEU A 30 -8.66 7.48 2.36
CA LEU A 30 -9.24 8.14 1.19
C LEU A 30 -10.72 8.52 1.43
N GLU A 31 -11.49 7.66 2.10
CA GLU A 31 -12.89 7.92 2.44
C GLU A 31 -13.07 9.06 3.46
N MET A 32 -12.04 9.38 4.25
CA MET A 32 -12.04 10.52 5.18
C MET A 32 -11.92 11.88 4.48
N ILE A 33 -11.54 11.93 3.20
CA ILE A 33 -11.37 13.18 2.46
C ILE A 33 -12.75 13.71 2.05
N PRO A 34 -13.17 14.91 2.50
CA PRO A 34 -14.47 15.47 2.15
C PRO A 34 -14.56 15.78 0.65
N ASP A 35 -15.76 15.62 0.09
CA ASP A 35 -16.08 15.84 -1.33
C ASP A 35 -15.22 15.04 -2.33
N PHE A 36 -14.59 13.95 -1.85
CA PHE A 36 -13.76 13.11 -2.71
C PHE A 36 -14.62 12.07 -3.42
N ALA A 37 -14.80 12.26 -4.72
CA ALA A 37 -15.70 11.42 -5.50
C ALA A 37 -15.27 9.95 -5.47
N ARG A 38 -16.25 9.05 -5.40
CA ARG A 38 -16.06 7.59 -5.37
C ARG A 38 -15.10 7.09 -6.46
N ALA A 39 -15.23 7.59 -7.69
CA ALA A 39 -14.34 7.22 -8.78
C ALA A 39 -12.88 7.66 -8.55
N ASP A 40 -12.67 8.81 -7.92
CA ASP A 40 -11.34 9.33 -7.61
C ASP A 40 -10.71 8.62 -6.42
N ILE A 41 -11.52 8.18 -5.44
CA ILE A 41 -11.12 7.27 -4.36
C ILE A 41 -10.55 5.97 -4.96
N LEU A 42 -11.32 5.29 -5.82
CA LEU A 42 -10.90 4.01 -6.39
C LEU A 42 -9.65 4.14 -7.29
N ARG A 43 -9.55 5.24 -8.04
CA ARG A 43 -8.36 5.53 -8.85
C ARG A 43 -7.13 5.77 -7.97
N SER A 44 -7.29 6.48 -6.86
CA SER A 44 -6.19 6.77 -5.92
C SER A 44 -5.78 5.54 -5.12
N TYR A 45 -6.76 4.73 -4.70
CA TYR A 45 -6.54 3.44 -4.06
C TYR A 45 -5.63 2.55 -4.91
N GLY A 46 -5.95 2.38 -6.20
CA GLY A 46 -5.12 1.60 -7.11
C GLY A 46 -3.70 2.15 -7.32
N LYS A 47 -3.50 3.48 -7.22
CA LYS A 47 -2.17 4.11 -7.34
C LYS A 47 -1.30 3.93 -6.10
N LEU A 48 -1.91 3.85 -4.92
CA LEU A 48 -1.21 3.70 -3.64
C LEU A 48 -0.85 2.25 -3.32
N ILE A 49 -1.41 1.30 -4.09
CA ILE A 49 -1.15 -0.13 -3.93
C ILE A 49 -0.03 -0.57 -4.87
N LEU A 50 0.95 -1.29 -4.32
CA LEU A 50 1.99 -1.96 -5.08
C LEU A 50 1.39 -3.07 -5.96
N ARG A 51 1.94 -3.28 -7.17
CA ARG A 51 1.36 -4.21 -8.16
C ARG A 51 1.20 -5.62 -7.62
N GLU A 52 2.18 -6.10 -6.86
CA GLU A 52 2.19 -7.42 -6.22
C GLU A 52 1.11 -7.58 -5.14
N ARG A 53 0.52 -6.48 -4.66
CA ARG A 53 -0.55 -6.46 -3.65
C ARG A 53 -1.94 -6.22 -4.23
N LEU A 54 -2.07 -6.03 -5.55
CA LEU A 54 -3.36 -5.76 -6.19
C LEU A 54 -4.41 -6.85 -5.94
N TYR A 55 -3.98 -8.11 -5.91
CA TYR A 55 -4.89 -9.22 -5.58
C TYR A 55 -5.39 -9.14 -4.14
N GLN A 56 -4.50 -8.91 -3.17
CA GLN A 56 -4.89 -8.74 -1.77
C GLN A 56 -5.78 -7.51 -1.57
N ALA A 57 -5.45 -6.41 -2.23
CA ALA A 57 -6.26 -5.21 -2.24
C ALA A 57 -7.67 -5.46 -2.82
N LEU A 58 -7.82 -6.32 -3.82
CA LEU A 58 -9.13 -6.72 -4.33
C LEU A 58 -9.95 -7.49 -3.31
N LEU A 59 -9.31 -8.35 -2.51
CA LEU A 59 -9.97 -9.13 -1.46
C LEU A 59 -10.42 -8.27 -0.29
N GLU A 60 -9.63 -7.26 0.08
CA GLU A 60 -9.93 -6.34 1.19
C GLU A 60 -10.91 -5.22 0.78
N LEU A 61 -11.03 -4.92 -0.51
CA LEU A 61 -11.98 -3.93 -1.01
C LEU A 61 -13.44 -4.41 -0.82
N PRO A 62 -14.35 -3.54 -0.31
CA PRO A 62 -15.77 -3.86 -0.20
C PRO A 62 -16.39 -4.29 -1.54
N MET A 63 -17.33 -5.25 -1.49
CA MET A 63 -17.85 -5.94 -2.68
C MET A 63 -18.49 -4.98 -3.70
N ASP A 64 -19.13 -3.92 -3.22
CA ASP A 64 -19.78 -2.89 -4.04
C ASP A 64 -18.78 -2.04 -4.83
N PHE A 65 -17.53 -1.93 -4.38
CA PHE A 65 -16.47 -1.21 -5.09
C PHE A 65 -15.69 -2.09 -6.09
N ARG A 66 -15.65 -3.42 -5.89
CA ARG A 66 -14.77 -4.32 -6.68
C ARG A 66 -15.00 -4.24 -8.18
N LYS A 67 -16.26 -4.29 -8.63
CA LYS A 67 -16.58 -4.25 -10.05
C LYS A 67 -16.15 -2.93 -10.68
N GLU A 68 -16.44 -1.82 -10.01
CA GLU A 68 -16.12 -0.48 -10.49
C GLU A 68 -14.60 -0.28 -10.57
N TRP A 69 -13.87 -0.70 -9.54
CA TRP A 69 -12.41 -0.61 -9.52
C TRP A 69 -11.76 -1.44 -10.63
N LEU A 70 -12.22 -2.68 -10.86
CA LEU A 70 -11.71 -3.53 -11.94
C LEU A 70 -11.91 -2.92 -13.33
N LEU A 71 -13.02 -2.22 -13.56
CA LEU A 71 -13.29 -1.54 -14.83
C LEU A 71 -12.40 -0.29 -15.03
N MET A 72 -11.78 0.24 -13.97
CA MET A 72 -10.86 1.37 -14.02
C MET A 72 -9.39 0.97 -14.24
N LEU A 73 -9.05 -0.31 -14.10
CA LEU A 73 -7.67 -0.82 -14.29
C LEU A 73 -7.30 -1.07 -15.76
N ASN A 74 -8.20 -0.75 -16.70
CA ASN A 74 -7.99 -0.86 -18.14
C ASN A 74 -7.03 0.19 -18.70
#